data_AF-A0A3E1EKB4-F1
#
_entry.id   AF-A0A3E1EKB4-F1
#
_cell.length_a   1.000
_cell.length_b   1.000
_cell.length_c   1.000
_cell.angle_alpha   90.00
_cell.angle_beta   90.00
_cell.angle_gamma   90.00
#
_symmetry.space_group_name_H-M   'P 1'
#
loop_
_entity.id
_entity.type
_entity.pdbx_description
1 polymer ?
#
loop_
_entity_poly.entity_id
_entity_poly.type
_entity_poly.pdbx_seq_one_letter_code
_entity_poly.pdbx_strand_id
1 'polypeptide(L)'
;MDYYSDSYQANDSYQTGSEEGYRPSTGGPSGPSGGDSYQRQNSPPLLTEKIVTERKQFFLDLKENNRGRVVKITEDVRGRRDTIMVPIEVLQEFHDALGRILDYERGL
;
A
#
# COMPACT_ATOMS: atom_id res chain seq x y z
N MET A 1 2.22 6.34 -27.06
CA MET A 1 2.81 6.70 -25.75
C MET A 1 1.79 6.20 -24.77
N ASP A 2 1.87 4.90 -24.53
CA ASP A 2 0.71 4.12 -24.14
C ASP A 2 0.66 4.11 -22.63
N TYR A 3 -0.35 4.81 -22.10
CA TYR A 3 -0.74 4.74 -20.71
C TYR A 3 -0.98 3.27 -20.38
N TYR A 4 -0.07 2.66 -19.62
CA TYR A 4 -0.29 1.33 -19.06
C TYR A 4 -1.46 1.42 -18.07
N SER A 5 -2.67 1.20 -18.58
CA SER A 5 -3.86 0.87 -17.80
C SER A 5 -3.89 -0.63 -17.54
N ASP A 6 -2.81 -1.18 -16.97
CA ASP A 6 -2.94 -2.47 -16.30
C ASP A 6 -3.47 -2.17 -14.91
N SER A 7 -4.78 -2.35 -14.77
CA SER A 7 -5.51 -2.28 -13.51
C SER A 7 -4.82 -3.17 -12.48
N TYR A 8 -4.03 -2.55 -11.60
CA TYR A 8 -3.48 -3.20 -10.42
C TYR A 8 -4.68 -3.62 -9.55
N GLN A 9 -5.05 -4.90 -9.61
CA GLN A 9 -5.91 -5.50 -8.60
C GLN A 9 -5.06 -5.63 -7.33
N ALA A 10 -5.20 -4.66 -6.43
CA ALA A 10 -4.56 -4.67 -5.13
C ALA A 10 -5.23 -5.73 -4.24
N ASN A 11 -4.79 -6.98 -4.39
CA ASN A 11 -5.21 -8.11 -3.56
C ASN A 11 -4.29 -8.21 -2.33
N ASP A 12 -4.17 -7.15 -1.52
CA ASP A 12 -3.34 -7.20 -0.30
C ASP A 12 -4.23 -7.45 0.92
N SER A 13 -4.45 -8.73 1.24
CA SER A 13 -4.88 -9.18 2.55
C SER A 13 -3.70 -9.08 3.52
N TYR A 14 -3.66 -8.03 4.36
CA TYR A 14 -2.81 -8.03 5.55
C TYR A 14 -3.43 -8.97 6.59
N GLN A 15 -3.02 -10.24 6.57
CA GLN A 15 -3.32 -11.20 7.61
C GLN A 15 -2.19 -11.13 8.64
N THR A 16 -2.42 -10.40 9.74
CA THR A 16 -1.56 -10.46 10.93
C THR A 16 -1.87 -11.77 11.66
N GLY A 17 -0.93 -12.72 11.60
CA GLY A 17 -1.02 -13.98 12.31
C GLY A 17 -0.76 -13.79 13.79
N SER A 18 -1.76 -14.07 14.62
CA SER A 18 -1.55 -14.54 16.00
C SER A 18 -2.13 -15.95 16.08
N GLU A 19 -1.24 -16.92 16.24
CA GLU A 19 -1.58 -18.33 16.48
C GLU A 19 -2.09 -18.47 17.92
N GLU A 20 -3.40 -18.72 18.10
CA GLU A 20 -3.91 -19.36 19.31
C GLU A 20 -5.14 -20.22 18.93
N GLY A 21 -5.00 -21.53 19.10
CA GLY A 21 -5.96 -22.52 18.66
C GLY A 21 -7.12 -22.73 19.64
N TYR A 22 -8.33 -22.84 19.11
CA TYR A 22 -9.42 -23.65 19.66
C TYR A 22 -10.39 -24.03 18.51
N ARG A 23 -10.70 -25.32 18.36
CA ARG A 23 -11.89 -25.88 17.68
C ARG A 23 -12.72 -26.56 18.78
N PRO A 24 -14.08 -26.58 18.78
CA PRO A 24 -14.84 -27.19 17.68
C PRO A 24 -16.34 -26.76 17.43
N SER A 25 -16.84 -27.17 16.25
CA SER A 25 -18.18 -27.65 15.84
C SER A 25 -19.49 -26.80 15.81
N THR A 26 -20.37 -27.25 14.88
CA THR A 26 -21.86 -27.15 14.78
C THR A 26 -22.59 -25.92 14.18
N GLY A 27 -23.04 -26.06 12.91
CA GLY A 27 -24.46 -25.96 12.48
C GLY A 27 -25.27 -24.64 12.38
N GLY A 28 -25.32 -24.03 11.18
CA GLY A 28 -26.47 -23.32 10.50
C GLY A 28 -27.11 -22.05 11.13
N PRO A 29 -28.06 -21.33 10.46
CA PRO A 29 -28.25 -20.99 9.03
C PRO A 29 -28.32 -19.44 8.78
N SER A 30 -28.17 -19.03 7.51
CA SER A 30 -28.70 -17.78 6.87
C SER A 30 -28.58 -16.42 7.60
N GLY A 31 -27.66 -15.57 7.11
CA GLY A 31 -27.64 -14.11 7.32
C GLY A 31 -27.15 -13.41 6.04
N PRO A 32 -27.59 -12.17 5.75
CA PRO A 32 -27.64 -11.61 4.39
C PRO A 32 -26.25 -11.34 3.82
N SER A 33 -26.14 -11.45 2.48
CA SER A 33 -25.01 -10.94 1.68
C SER A 33 -24.78 -9.44 1.97
N GLY A 34 -24.03 -9.14 3.04
CA GLY A 34 -23.44 -7.84 3.30
C GLY A 34 -22.15 -7.71 2.51
N GLY A 35 -22.26 -7.70 1.17
CA GLY A 35 -21.13 -7.54 0.25
C GLY A 35 -20.63 -6.11 0.11
N ASP A 36 -21.25 -5.14 0.79
CA ASP A 36 -21.06 -3.71 0.50
C ASP A 36 -20.32 -2.92 1.60
N SER A 37 -20.02 -3.53 2.75
CA SER A 37 -19.36 -2.83 3.87
C SER A 37 -17.83 -2.86 3.80
N TYR A 38 -17.24 -3.82 3.08
CA TYR A 38 -15.77 -3.93 2.93
C TYR A 38 -15.18 -3.02 1.84
N GLN A 39 -16.02 -2.47 0.95
CA GLN A 39 -15.57 -1.55 -0.10
C GLN A 39 -15.36 -0.10 0.39
N ARG A 40 -15.94 0.28 1.54
CA ARG A 40 -15.89 1.68 2.02
C ARG A 40 -14.53 2.12 2.58
N GLN A 41 -13.60 1.20 2.86
CA GLN A 41 -12.32 1.55 3.48
C GLN A 41 -11.12 1.47 2.53
N ASN A 42 -11.36 1.10 1.26
CA ASN A 42 -10.36 1.04 0.20
C ASN A 42 -10.74 1.99 -0.94
N SER A 43 -10.87 3.28 -0.63
CA SER A 43 -10.89 4.30 -1.68
C SER A 43 -9.65 4.11 -2.57
N PRO A 44 -9.79 4.17 -3.90
CA PRO A 44 -8.64 4.12 -4.78
C PRO A 44 -7.67 5.25 -4.43
N PRO A 45 -6.36 5.05 -4.62
CA PRO A 45 -5.41 6.13 -4.42
C PRO A 45 -5.75 7.32 -5.33
N LEU A 46 -5.56 8.52 -4.78
CA LEU A 46 -5.70 9.77 -5.52
C LEU A 46 -4.65 9.87 -6.64
N LEU A 47 -3.47 9.30 -6.38
CA LEU A 47 -2.34 9.24 -7.30
C LEU A 47 -1.53 7.98 -6.99
N THR A 48 -1.05 7.31 -8.03
CA THR A 48 -0.09 6.21 -7.93
C THR A 48 1.08 6.49 -8.84
N GLU A 49 2.28 6.45 -8.26
CA GLU A 49 3.54 6.46 -8.99
C GLU A 49 4.21 5.09 -8.89
N LYS A 50 4.86 4.65 -9.98
CA LYS A 50 5.55 3.36 -10.05
C LYS A 50 6.97 3.53 -10.55
N ILE A 51 7.93 3.02 -9.78
CA ILE A 51 9.34 2.99 -10.16
C ILE A 51 9.74 1.54 -10.36
N VAL A 52 10.29 1.21 -11.52
CA VAL A 52 10.72 -0.16 -11.85
C VAL A 52 12.22 -0.20 -12.06
N THR A 53 12.85 -1.19 -11.44
CA THR A 53 14.23 -1.58 -11.69
C THR A 53 14.25 -3.04 -12.17
N GLU A 54 15.42 -3.55 -12.54
CA GLU A 54 15.55 -4.96 -12.96
C GLU A 54 15.14 -5.97 -11.88
N ARG A 55 15.36 -5.64 -10.60
CA ARG A 55 15.18 -6.59 -9.48
C ARG A 55 13.97 -6.32 -8.62
N LYS A 56 13.45 -5.08 -8.64
CA LYS A 56 12.40 -4.63 -7.73
C LYS A 56 11.53 -3.52 -8.31
N GLN A 57 10.34 -3.39 -7.75
CA GLN A 57 9.36 -2.36 -8.09
C GLN A 57 9.01 -1.58 -6.82
N PHE A 58 8.84 -0.27 -6.97
CA PHE A 58 8.29 0.58 -5.92
C PHE A 58 6.95 1.15 -6.35
N PHE A 59 6.00 1.19 -5.43
CA PHE A 59 4.68 1.81 -5.60
C PHE A 59 4.53 2.91 -4.56
N LEU A 60 4.17 4.11 -4.99
CA LEU A 60 3.90 5.25 -4.13
C LEU A 60 2.45 5.67 -4.35
N ASP A 61 1.58 5.32 -3.41
CA ASP A 61 0.15 5.60 -3.48
C ASP A 61 -0.23 6.74 -2.54
N LEU A 62 -0.65 7.88 -3.08
CA LEU A 62 -1.27 8.95 -2.29
C LEU A 62 -2.73 8.58 -2.00
N LYS A 63 -3.06 8.40 -0.73
CA LYS A 63 -4.40 8.03 -0.27
C LYS A 63 -4.97 9.11 0.64
N GLU A 64 -6.30 9.21 0.65
CA GLU A 64 -7.04 10.09 1.54
C GLU A 64 -8.08 9.29 2.31
N ASN A 65 -8.14 9.51 3.62
CA ASN A 65 -9.18 8.99 4.49
C ASN A 65 -9.68 10.08 5.43
N ASN A 66 -10.62 9.73 6.29
CA ASN A 66 -11.20 10.59 7.31
C ASN A 66 -10.21 11.15 8.34
N ARG A 67 -8.97 10.65 8.41
CA ARG A 67 -7.90 11.17 9.28
C ARG A 67 -6.91 12.07 8.54
N GLY A 68 -7.00 12.19 7.22
CA GLY A 68 -6.10 12.99 6.39
C GLY A 68 -5.49 12.21 5.22
N ARG A 69 -4.36 12.70 4.71
CA ARG A 69 -3.65 12.13 3.56
C ARG A 69 -2.37 11.41 3.98
N VAL A 70 -2.12 10.28 3.35
CA VAL A 70 -0.97 9.41 3.60
C VAL A 70 -0.42 8.91 2.27
N VAL A 71 0.90 8.83 2.14
CA VAL A 71 1.57 8.13 1.05
C VAL A 71 1.94 6.72 1.52
N LYS A 72 1.38 5.69 0.88
CA LYS A 72 1.80 4.30 1.06
C LYS A 72 2.96 4.03 0.10
N ILE A 73 4.14 3.75 0.64
CA ILE A 73 5.32 3.36 -0.15
C ILE A 73 5.51 1.86 0.01
N THR A 74 5.47 1.13 -1.10
CA THR A 74 5.65 -0.33 -1.13
C THR A 74 6.86 -0.70 -1.97
N GLU A 75 7.83 -1.42 -1.41
CA GLU A 75 8.86 -2.14 -2.16
C GLU A 75 8.35 -3.55 -2.46
N ASP A 76 8.47 -4.00 -3.71
CA ASP A 76 8.16 -5.36 -4.14
C ASP A 76 9.40 -6.00 -4.79
N VAL A 77 9.91 -7.04 -4.14
CA VAL A 77 11.01 -7.87 -4.61
C VAL A 77 10.47 -9.26 -4.93
N ARG A 78 10.02 -9.45 -6.18
CA ARG A 78 9.51 -10.74 -6.70
C ARG A 78 8.39 -11.33 -5.83
N GLY A 79 7.45 -10.51 -5.40
CA GLY A 79 6.30 -10.88 -4.58
C GLY A 79 6.52 -10.73 -3.07
N ARG A 80 7.76 -10.49 -2.61
CA ARG A 80 7.99 -10.07 -1.22
C ARG A 80 7.78 -8.57 -1.12
N ARG A 81 6.78 -8.16 -0.33
CA ARG A 81 6.35 -6.77 -0.23
C ARG A 81 6.64 -6.21 1.15
N ASP A 82 7.40 -5.12 1.19
CA ASP A 82 7.64 -4.31 2.38
C ASP A 82 6.95 -2.96 2.20
N THR A 83 6.29 -2.45 3.23
CA THR A 83 5.45 -1.25 3.13
C THR A 83 5.65 -0.32 4.31
N ILE A 84 5.76 0.98 4.01
CA ILE A 84 5.65 2.05 5.01
C ILE A 84 4.51 3.01 4.64
N MET A 85 3.98 3.68 5.66
CA MET A 85 2.96 4.73 5.54
C MET A 85 3.57 6.04 6.00
N VAL A 86 3.58 7.04 5.11
CA VAL A 86 4.16 8.36 5.38
C VAL A 86 3.03 9.38 5.42
N PRO A 87 2.74 10.00 6.58
CA PRO A 87 1.78 11.10 6.66
C PRO A 87 2.18 12.25 5.73
N ILE A 88 1.19 12.91 5.11
CA ILE A 88 1.48 14.02 4.20
C ILE A 88 2.24 15.16 4.88
N GLU A 89 2.03 15.33 6.19
CA GLU A 89 2.65 16.37 7.01
C GLU A 89 4.18 16.28 7.07
N VAL A 90 4.75 15.07 6.91
CA VAL A 90 6.21 14.84 6.97
C VAL A 90 6.84 14.61 5.59
N LEU A 91 6.04 14.70 4.51
CA LEU A 91 6.49 14.34 3.17
C LEU A 91 7.53 15.34 2.63
N GLN A 92 7.44 16.61 3.04
CA GLN A 92 8.41 17.63 2.64
C GLN A 92 9.79 17.35 3.26
N GLU A 93 9.86 17.02 4.55
CA GLU A 93 11.11 16.66 5.21
C GLU A 93 11.71 15.38 4.63
N PHE A 94 10.85 14.41 4.26
CA PHE A 94 11.26 13.19 3.58
C PHE A 94 11.89 13.48 2.20
N HIS A 95 11.23 14.34 1.40
CA HIS A 95 11.74 14.81 0.11
C HIS A 95 13.10 15.50 0.27
N ASP A 96 13.22 16.42 1.23
CA ASP A 96 14.46 17.17 1.44
C ASP A 96 15.60 16.26 1.92
N ALA A 97 15.29 15.23 2.71
CA ALA A 97 16.27 14.21 3.11
C ALA A 97 16.77 13.39 1.91
N LEU A 98 15.88 12.97 1.01
CA LEU A 98 16.27 12.32 -0.23
C LEU A 98 17.11 13.24 -1.11
N GLY A 99 16.75 14.52 -1.22
CA GLY A 99 17.52 15.53 -1.95
C GLY A 99 18.96 15.63 -1.45
N ARG A 100 19.16 15.76 -0.13
CA ARG A 100 20.51 15.80 0.46
C ARG A 100 21.33 14.53 0.19
N ILE A 101 20.69 13.36 0.22
CA ILE A 101 21.36 12.09 -0.11
C ILE A 101 21.81 12.09 -1.58
N LEU A 102 20.95 12.56 -2.50
CA LEU A 102 21.27 12.64 -3.93
C LEU A 102 22.38 13.65 -4.22
N ASP A 103 22.37 14.80 -3.55
CA ASP A 103 23.41 15.81 -3.71
C ASP A 103 24.77 15.28 -3.21
N TYR A 104 24.77 14.52 -2.11
CA TYR A 104 25.97 13.84 -1.62
C TYR A 104 26.50 12.80 -2.61
N GLU A 105 25.63 11.95 -3.16
CA GLU A 105 26.00 10.91 -4.13
C GLU A 105 26.58 11.52 -5.42
N ARG A 106 26.06 12.65 -5.89
CA ARG A 106 26.53 13.33 -7.11
C ARG A 106 27.84 14.10 -6.92
N GLY A 107 28.23 14.38 -5.68
CA GLY A 107 29.47 15.09 -5.34
C GLY A 107 30.69 14.17 -5.18
N LEU A 108 30.50 12.86 -5.23
CA LEU A 108 31.53 11.83 -5.35
C LEU A 108 31.77 11.45 -6.83
#